data_AF-A0A3P7FMW1-F1
#
_entry.id   AF-A0A3P7FMW1-F1
#
_cell.length_a   1.000
_cell.length_b   1.000
_cell.length_c   1.000
_cell.angle_alpha   90.00
_cell.angle_beta   90.00
_cell.angle_gamma   90.00
#
_symmetry.space_group_name_H-M   'P 1'
#
loop_
_entity.id
_entity.type
_entity.pdbx_description
1 polymer ?
#
loop_
_entity_poly.entity_id
_entity_poly.type
_entity_poly.pdbx_seq_one_letter_code
_entity_poly.pdbx_strand_id
1 'polypeptide(L)'
;MFDYVSAKECLGETEAAAFIEQILLAIKHLHDNHVPENVMLRRRGESKIKLIDFGLSRRILPGTVVKDMIGTPEFVAPEVVNYEPLSSATDMWALGVVTYILLSGGSPFLGETRDETFVNISAVNYHFSERYFEHISPYAKDFISRLFVRDQRKRATVDECLGHPWIRGPDELTNDVRQYSMISMAQIRSFKIRLRWRRVVDIIIACNKMTADARSAVRKALEAGRSVSSRFDPEELIVSAMLVACEEGNLAGLDQLAVLHRINLNIANRVRFKMGETAIHVAAGAGQFDVVHYLHMKGAALDAADVRGDTPLFWATRNGHANIVGYITNEENVNINAVNKNKESVLHVATRYAQLESALLLLERGVNSSLQDEHSETALHIASWHGYAALLEVLCRFNPPVHLKNQID
;
A
#
# COMPACT_ATOMS: atom_id res chain seq x y z
N MET A 1 19.53 3.14 7.78
CA MET A 1 20.04 4.52 7.97
C MET A 1 19.27 5.21 9.10
N PHE A 2 17.96 5.39 8.98
CA PHE A 2 17.20 6.18 9.96
C PHE A 2 17.13 5.61 11.38
N ASP A 3 17.15 4.29 11.58
CA ASP A 3 17.27 3.71 12.94
C ASP A 3 18.56 4.13 13.63
N TYR A 4 19.67 4.15 12.88
CA TYR A 4 20.98 4.56 13.37
C TYR A 4 21.01 6.06 13.66
N VAL A 5 20.47 6.88 12.74
CA VAL A 5 20.36 8.33 12.92
C VAL A 5 19.42 8.69 14.09
N SER A 6 18.36 7.92 14.30
CA SER A 6 17.39 8.14 15.39
C SER A 6 17.94 7.78 16.78
N ALA A 7 18.95 6.92 16.84
CA ALA A 7 19.60 6.54 18.10
C ALA A 7 20.69 7.53 18.54
N LYS A 8 21.18 8.39 17.64
CA LYS A 8 22.18 9.42 17.94
C LYS A 8 21.51 10.77 18.24
N GLU A 9 22.00 11.46 19.27
CA GLU A 9 21.56 12.82 19.62
C GLU A 9 22.06 13.89 18.62
N CYS A 10 23.08 13.59 17.83
CA CYS A 10 23.62 14.48 16.82
C CYS A 10 24.17 13.68 15.63
N LEU A 11 23.92 14.18 14.42
CA LEU A 11 24.53 13.68 13.19
C LEU A 11 25.42 14.79 12.64
N GLY A 12 26.70 14.53 12.41
CA GLY A 12 27.57 15.51 11.74
C GLY A 12 27.31 15.50 10.24
N GLU A 13 27.57 16.62 9.55
CA GLU A 13 27.46 16.66 8.09
C GLU A 13 28.38 15.67 7.39
N THR A 14 29.56 15.40 7.93
CA THR A 14 30.48 14.38 7.38
C THR A 14 29.84 13.00 7.38
N GLU A 15 29.07 12.66 8.42
CA GLU A 15 28.38 11.38 8.53
C GLU A 15 27.15 11.34 7.61
N ALA A 16 26.41 12.45 7.51
CA ALA A 16 25.32 12.59 6.54
C ALA A 16 25.82 12.46 5.10
N ALA A 17 26.92 13.12 4.74
CA ALA A 17 27.54 13.05 3.43
C ALA A 17 27.98 11.60 3.11
N ALA A 18 28.60 10.89 4.06
CA ALA A 18 28.98 9.49 3.88
C ALA A 18 27.77 8.57 3.67
N PHE A 19 26.61 8.88 4.25
CA PHE A 19 25.38 8.15 3.99
C PHE A 19 24.80 8.44 2.60
N ILE A 20 24.82 9.71 2.16
CA ILE A 20 24.37 10.10 0.82
C ILE A 20 25.30 9.57 -0.28
N GLU A 21 26.61 9.56 -0.05
CA GLU A 21 27.61 8.99 -0.96
C GLU A 21 27.28 7.53 -1.29
N GLN A 22 26.91 6.74 -0.27
CA GLN A 22 26.56 5.34 -0.47
C GLN A 22 25.28 5.16 -1.27
N ILE A 23 24.31 6.06 -1.12
CA ILE A 23 23.12 6.07 -1.97
C ILE A 23 23.53 6.42 -3.40
N LEU A 24 24.35 7.46 -3.60
CA LEU A 24 24.84 7.86 -4.93
C LEU A 24 25.57 6.72 -5.64
N LEU A 25 26.45 5.99 -4.96
CA LEU A 25 27.15 4.84 -5.54
C LEU A 25 26.18 3.74 -5.99
N ALA A 26 25.11 3.51 -5.23
CA ALA A 26 24.09 2.55 -5.59
C ALA A 26 23.22 3.04 -6.75
N ILE A 27 22.82 4.31 -6.76
CA ILE A 27 22.10 4.93 -7.90
C ILE A 27 22.97 4.86 -9.16
N LYS A 28 24.26 5.18 -9.07
CA LYS A 28 25.21 5.06 -10.19
C LYS A 28 25.19 3.67 -10.78
N HIS A 29 25.33 2.66 -9.91
CA HIS A 29 25.31 1.27 -10.33
C HIS A 29 24.02 0.91 -11.08
N LEU A 30 22.86 1.39 -10.63
CA LEU A 30 21.57 1.16 -11.28
C LEU A 30 21.44 1.87 -12.62
N HIS A 31 21.87 3.13 -12.71
CA HIS A 31 21.85 3.92 -13.93
C HIS A 31 22.78 3.34 -14.99
N ASP A 32 23.95 2.84 -14.59
CA ASP A 32 24.92 2.22 -15.49
C ASP A 32 24.47 0.81 -15.92
N ASN A 33 23.99 -0.03 -14.99
CA ASN A 33 23.78 -1.46 -15.25
C ASN A 33 22.33 -1.88 -15.54
N HIS A 34 21.36 -0.96 -15.57
CA HIS A 34 19.96 -1.20 -15.96
C HIS A 34 19.20 -2.34 -15.22
N VAL A 35 19.74 -2.90 -14.13
CA VAL A 35 19.13 -4.03 -13.39
C VAL A 35 19.22 -3.78 -11.88
N PRO A 36 18.10 -3.83 -11.13
CA PRO A 36 18.10 -3.67 -9.69
C PRO A 36 18.32 -5.01 -8.99
N GLU A 37 19.47 -5.17 -8.33
CA GLU A 37 19.66 -6.22 -7.33
C GLU A 37 20.04 -5.61 -5.97
N ASN A 38 19.12 -5.76 -5.01
CA ASN A 38 19.31 -5.95 -3.58
C ASN A 38 20.48 -5.26 -2.89
N VAL A 39 20.18 -4.35 -1.97
CA VAL A 39 21.22 -3.76 -1.15
C VAL A 39 20.64 -3.63 0.31
N MET A 40 21.03 -4.40 1.34
CA MET A 40 20.77 -4.09 2.79
C MET A 40 22.04 -4.11 3.63
N LEU A 41 22.13 -3.24 4.65
CA LEU A 41 23.30 -3.04 5.54
C LEU A 41 24.02 -4.35 5.89
N ARG A 42 25.36 -4.38 5.74
CA ARG A 42 26.14 -5.62 5.90
C ARG A 42 25.98 -6.24 7.30
N ARG A 43 25.98 -5.43 8.37
CA ARG A 43 25.75 -5.84 9.78
C ARG A 43 25.22 -4.67 10.62
N ARG A 44 24.48 -4.97 11.71
CA ARG A 44 24.10 -3.98 12.73
C ARG A 44 25.36 -3.35 13.34
N GLY A 45 25.48 -2.02 13.26
CA GLY A 45 26.59 -1.25 13.82
C GLY A 45 27.63 -0.75 12.81
N GLU A 46 27.59 -1.20 11.56
CA GLU A 46 28.48 -0.67 10.50
C GLU A 46 27.80 0.48 9.74
N SER A 47 28.58 1.52 9.40
CA SER A 47 28.15 2.71 8.63
C SER A 47 27.88 2.43 7.15
N LYS A 48 27.93 1.17 6.70
CA LYS A 48 27.78 0.77 5.30
C LYS A 48 26.33 0.41 4.94
N ILE A 49 25.58 1.40 4.48
CA ILE A 49 24.25 1.28 3.86
C ILE A 49 24.31 0.39 2.63
N LYS A 50 23.21 -0.31 2.48
CA LYS A 50 22.82 -0.86 1.20
C LYS A 50 21.28 -0.59 1.07
N LEU A 51 20.78 -0.19 -0.12
CA LEU A 51 19.38 0.03 -0.64
C LEU A 51 18.47 -1.21 -0.90
N ILE A 52 17.43 -1.45 -0.09
CA ILE A 52 16.77 -2.79 -0.04
C ILE A 52 15.50 -2.96 -0.83
N ASP A 53 14.94 -1.88 -1.38
CA ASP A 53 13.54 -1.91 -1.76
C ASP A 53 13.31 -1.18 -3.07
N PHE A 54 13.46 -1.96 -4.15
CA PHE A 54 13.14 -1.56 -5.51
C PHE A 54 11.75 -2.03 -5.91
N GLY A 55 10.83 -2.24 -4.96
CA GLY A 55 9.47 -2.74 -5.24
C GLY A 55 8.67 -1.87 -6.23
N LEU A 56 9.08 -0.61 -6.40
CA LEU A 56 8.51 0.35 -7.35
C LEU A 56 9.42 0.62 -8.57
N SER A 57 10.61 0.02 -8.63
CA SER A 57 11.58 0.32 -9.67
C SER A 57 11.23 -0.38 -10.96
N ARG A 58 11.18 0.41 -12.03
CA ARG A 58 10.85 -0.05 -13.38
C ARG A 58 11.99 0.29 -14.32
N ARG A 59 12.33 -0.65 -15.20
CA ARG A 59 13.26 -0.38 -16.30
C ARG A 59 12.57 0.50 -17.33
N ILE A 60 13.08 1.72 -17.54
CA ILE A 60 12.69 2.57 -18.66
C ILE A 60 13.56 2.16 -19.85
N LEU A 61 12.95 1.68 -20.93
CA LEU A 61 13.68 1.28 -22.12
C LEU A 61 14.04 2.52 -22.95
N PRO A 62 15.17 2.52 -23.68
CA PRO A 62 15.52 3.61 -24.58
C PRO A 62 14.37 3.87 -25.57
N GLY A 63 13.85 5.10 -25.59
CA GLY A 63 12.74 5.51 -26.45
C GLY A 63 11.33 5.28 -25.91
N THR A 64 11.14 4.64 -24.74
CA THR A 64 9.80 4.47 -24.16
C THR A 64 9.44 5.62 -23.23
N VAL A 65 8.31 6.26 -23.47
CA VAL A 65 7.77 7.33 -22.62
C VAL A 65 6.93 6.70 -21.50
N VAL A 66 7.45 6.74 -20.27
CA VAL A 66 6.73 6.32 -19.06
C VAL A 66 6.28 7.57 -18.32
N LYS A 67 4.98 7.65 -18.03
CA LYS A 67 4.33 8.70 -17.23
C LYS A 67 3.52 8.00 -16.15
N ASP A 68 3.79 8.30 -14.89
CA ASP A 68 3.21 7.56 -13.77
C ASP A 68 3.12 8.47 -12.53
N MET A 69 2.17 8.23 -11.63
CA MET A 69 2.01 9.00 -10.39
C MET A 69 2.17 8.08 -9.18
N ILE A 70 3.42 7.82 -8.79
CA ILE A 70 3.78 6.87 -7.72
C ILE A 70 4.51 7.61 -6.60
N GLY A 71 4.16 7.32 -5.34
CA GLY A 71 4.92 7.72 -4.15
C GLY A 71 4.13 8.57 -3.14
N THR A 72 4.67 8.70 -1.94
CA THR A 72 4.13 9.65 -0.96
C THR A 72 4.29 11.07 -1.54
N PRO A 73 3.25 11.93 -1.53
CA PRO A 73 3.22 13.20 -2.26
C PRO A 73 4.43 14.10 -2.02
N GLU A 74 5.10 13.98 -0.88
CA GLU A 74 6.25 14.80 -0.50
C GLU A 74 7.60 14.42 -1.13
N PHE A 75 7.68 13.27 -1.82
CA PHE A 75 8.91 12.77 -2.46
C PHE A 75 8.89 12.78 -3.98
N VAL A 76 7.72 13.00 -4.57
CA VAL A 76 7.57 12.90 -6.02
C VAL A 76 8.28 14.06 -6.70
N ALA A 77 8.92 13.76 -7.82
CA ALA A 77 9.53 14.77 -8.66
C ALA A 77 8.45 15.57 -9.40
N PRO A 78 8.72 16.81 -9.80
CA PRO A 78 7.71 17.64 -10.47
C PRO A 78 7.28 17.07 -11.82
N GLU A 79 8.13 16.32 -12.51
CA GLU A 79 7.75 15.59 -13.73
C GLU A 79 6.70 14.49 -13.46
N VAL A 80 6.71 13.86 -12.27
CA VAL A 80 5.72 12.87 -11.85
C VAL A 80 4.37 13.56 -11.63
N VAL A 81 4.36 14.68 -10.91
CA VAL A 81 3.15 15.47 -10.63
C VAL A 81 2.52 16.02 -11.92
N ASN A 82 3.36 16.45 -12.86
CA ASN A 82 2.92 17.07 -14.11
C ASN A 82 2.72 16.06 -15.25
N TYR A 83 2.77 14.75 -14.98
CA TYR A 83 2.62 13.69 -15.99
C TYR A 83 3.57 13.84 -17.19
N GLU A 84 4.82 14.16 -16.90
CA GLU A 84 5.92 14.26 -17.85
C GLU A 84 6.72 12.94 -17.91
N PRO A 85 7.50 12.72 -18.98
CA PRO A 85 8.34 11.53 -19.09
C PRO A 85 9.36 11.44 -17.94
N LEU A 86 9.46 10.26 -17.33
CA LEU A 86 10.44 9.97 -16.29
C LEU A 86 11.83 9.70 -16.88
N SER A 87 12.86 9.99 -16.11
CA SER A 87 14.26 9.71 -16.48
C SER A 87 15.11 9.42 -15.24
N SER A 88 16.40 9.11 -15.44
CA SER A 88 17.38 8.99 -14.35
C SER A 88 17.45 10.23 -13.45
N ALA A 89 17.07 11.42 -13.96
CA ALA A 89 17.01 12.63 -13.16
C ALA A 89 15.91 12.59 -12.08
N THR A 90 14.86 11.79 -12.28
CA THR A 90 13.78 11.59 -11.30
C THR A 90 14.31 11.00 -9.99
N ASP A 91 15.26 10.05 -10.07
CA ASP A 91 15.90 9.47 -8.88
C ASP A 91 16.73 10.51 -8.12
N MET A 92 17.36 11.45 -8.84
CA MET A 92 18.17 12.52 -8.26
C MET A 92 17.33 13.51 -7.46
N TRP A 93 16.08 13.77 -7.88
CA TRP A 93 15.15 14.55 -7.08
C TRP A 93 14.86 13.88 -5.73
N ALA A 94 14.55 12.59 -5.75
CA ALA A 94 14.28 11.82 -4.54
C ALA A 94 15.50 11.83 -3.60
N LEU A 95 16.72 11.75 -4.14
CA LEU A 95 17.96 11.90 -3.38
C LEU A 95 18.04 13.28 -2.69
N GLY A 96 17.64 14.35 -3.39
CA GLY A 96 17.57 15.69 -2.82
C GLY A 96 16.60 15.77 -1.63
N VAL A 97 15.42 15.16 -1.76
CA VAL A 97 14.42 15.09 -0.67
C VAL A 97 14.98 14.32 0.53
N VAL A 98 15.59 13.16 0.30
CA VAL A 98 16.24 12.37 1.35
C VAL A 98 17.34 13.17 2.05
N THR A 99 18.18 13.88 1.28
CA THR A 99 19.27 14.71 1.82
C THR A 99 18.74 15.86 2.66
N TYR A 100 17.73 16.58 2.16
CA TYR A 100 17.09 17.67 2.89
C TYR A 100 16.48 17.18 4.21
N ILE A 101 15.77 16.05 4.19
CA ILE A 101 15.19 15.44 5.40
C ILE A 101 16.29 14.96 6.34
N LEU A 102 17.38 14.38 5.84
CA LEU A 102 18.49 13.91 6.65
C LEU A 102 19.13 15.06 7.44
N LEU A 103 19.26 16.24 6.83
CA LEU A 103 19.90 17.40 7.44
C LEU A 103 18.98 18.24 8.32
N SER A 104 17.68 18.34 7.98
CA SER A 104 16.74 19.22 8.70
C SER A 104 15.72 18.48 9.56
N GLY A 105 15.48 17.21 9.26
CA GLY A 105 14.36 16.42 9.76
C GLY A 105 12.99 16.84 9.20
N GLY A 106 12.91 17.86 8.33
CA GLY A 106 11.68 18.36 7.72
C GLY A 106 11.55 17.95 6.25
N SER A 107 10.33 17.90 5.74
CA SER A 107 10.10 17.73 4.29
C SER A 107 10.23 19.08 3.58
N PRO A 108 10.93 19.16 2.42
CA PRO A 108 11.18 20.41 1.72
C PRO A 108 9.93 21.06 1.12
N PHE A 109 8.93 20.26 0.73
CA PHE A 109 7.77 20.75 -0.04
C PHE A 109 6.42 20.55 0.67
N LEU A 110 6.41 19.99 1.89
CA LEU A 110 5.19 19.66 2.60
C LEU A 110 4.35 20.91 2.92
N GLY A 111 3.16 20.98 2.33
CA GLY A 111 2.13 21.98 2.66
C GLY A 111 1.18 21.51 3.76
N GLU A 112 0.20 22.34 4.11
CA GLU A 112 -0.90 21.97 5.02
C GLU A 112 -1.85 20.96 4.37
N THR A 113 -1.96 21.00 3.05
CA THR A 113 -2.77 20.07 2.25
C THR A 113 -1.93 19.33 1.22
N ARG A 114 -2.50 18.23 0.69
CA ARG A 114 -1.88 17.48 -0.41
C ARG A 114 -1.75 18.32 -1.67
N ASP A 115 -2.76 19.13 -1.99
CA ASP A 115 -2.77 19.99 -3.16
C ASP A 115 -1.70 21.08 -3.04
N GLU A 116 -1.56 21.69 -1.87
CA GLU A 116 -0.48 22.65 -1.59
C GLU A 116 0.90 22.00 -1.73
N THR A 117 1.05 20.75 -1.26
CA THR A 117 2.30 19.99 -1.42
C THR A 117 2.64 19.79 -2.91
N PHE A 118 1.66 19.45 -3.74
CA PHE A 118 1.88 19.33 -5.18
C PHE A 118 2.17 20.65 -5.89
N VAL A 119 1.55 21.74 -5.45
CA VAL A 119 1.86 23.10 -5.93
C VAL A 119 3.31 23.46 -5.59
N ASN A 120 3.74 23.19 -4.34
CA ASN A 120 5.12 23.44 -3.91
C ASN A 120 6.12 22.63 -4.72
N ILE A 121 5.85 21.35 -4.99
CA ILE A 121 6.72 20.51 -5.81
C ILE A 121 6.80 21.03 -7.25
N SER A 122 5.66 21.33 -7.87
CA SER A 122 5.60 21.77 -9.27
C SER A 122 6.32 23.10 -9.48
N ALA A 123 6.23 24.00 -8.49
CA ALA A 123 6.93 25.28 -8.48
C ALA A 123 8.37 25.20 -7.96
N VAL A 124 8.81 24.04 -7.46
CA VAL A 124 10.10 23.85 -6.75
C VAL A 124 10.25 24.87 -5.60
N ASN A 125 9.16 25.06 -4.87
CA ASN A 125 9.04 26.02 -3.78
C ASN A 125 9.51 25.38 -2.46
N TYR A 126 10.80 25.52 -2.15
CA TYR A 126 11.40 25.09 -0.89
C TYR A 126 12.28 26.20 -0.30
N HIS A 127 12.50 26.15 1.01
CA HIS A 127 13.28 27.17 1.70
C HIS A 127 14.23 26.53 2.71
N PHE A 128 15.50 26.96 2.71
CA PHE A 128 16.44 26.66 3.78
C PHE A 128 16.12 27.50 5.01
N SER A 129 15.06 27.13 5.73
CA SER A 129 14.64 27.85 6.95
C SER A 129 15.80 27.97 7.93
N GLU A 130 16.12 29.20 8.35
CA GLU A 130 17.19 29.49 9.32
C GLU A 130 17.07 28.57 10.54
N ARG A 131 15.85 28.37 11.05
CA ARG A 131 15.59 27.44 12.16
C ARG A 131 16.33 26.11 12.02
N TYR A 132 16.24 25.45 10.87
CA TYR A 132 16.83 24.11 10.66
C TYR A 132 18.18 24.14 9.96
N PHE A 133 18.49 25.21 9.22
CA PHE A 133 19.64 25.31 8.33
C PHE A 133 20.67 26.37 8.74
N GLU A 134 20.51 27.02 9.89
CA GLU A 134 21.46 28.02 10.41
C GLU A 134 22.88 27.46 10.54
N HIS A 135 23.01 26.25 11.09
CA HIS A 135 24.30 25.58 11.30
C HIS A 135 24.69 24.60 10.19
N ILE A 136 23.94 24.56 9.09
CA ILE A 136 24.23 23.69 7.95
C ILE A 136 25.11 24.44 6.95
N SER A 137 26.17 23.78 6.50
CA SER A 137 27.19 24.33 5.62
C SER A 137 26.60 24.82 4.29
N PRO A 138 27.20 25.85 3.68
CA PRO A 138 26.83 26.30 2.34
C PRO A 138 26.97 25.19 1.29
N TYR A 139 27.92 24.27 1.46
CA TYR A 139 28.13 23.15 0.55
C TYR A 139 26.96 22.15 0.56
N ALA A 140 26.38 21.87 1.73
CA ALA A 140 25.19 21.02 1.80
C ALA A 140 23.98 21.68 1.13
N LYS A 141 23.81 22.99 1.32
CA LYS A 141 22.75 23.77 0.68
C LYS A 141 22.93 23.81 -0.84
N ASP A 142 24.17 24.01 -1.32
CA ASP A 142 24.49 23.98 -2.75
C ASP A 142 24.17 22.61 -3.35
N PHE A 143 24.59 21.53 -2.68
CA PHE A 143 24.29 20.16 -3.10
C PHE A 143 22.79 19.92 -3.29
N ILE A 144 21.96 20.29 -2.30
CA ILE A 144 20.51 20.17 -2.40
C ILE A 144 19.95 21.03 -3.54
N SER A 145 20.43 22.27 -3.69
CA SER A 145 19.93 23.19 -4.73
C SER A 145 20.18 22.69 -6.16
N ARG A 146 21.26 21.95 -6.38
CA ARG A 146 21.55 21.31 -7.68
C ARG A 146 20.63 20.12 -7.99
N LEU A 147 20.02 19.52 -6.97
CA LEU A 147 19.07 18.41 -7.10
C LEU A 147 17.62 18.91 -7.24
N PHE A 148 17.26 20.01 -6.58
CA PHE A 148 15.94 20.64 -6.71
C PHE A 148 15.88 21.58 -7.90
N VAL A 149 15.93 21.00 -9.10
CA VAL A 149 15.80 21.70 -10.39
C VAL A 149 14.63 21.11 -11.18
N ARG A 150 13.72 21.98 -11.65
CA ARG A 150 12.51 21.58 -12.40
C ARG A 150 12.84 20.91 -13.74
N ASP A 151 13.78 21.50 -14.48
CA ASP A 151 14.25 20.99 -15.76
C ASP A 151 15.15 19.77 -15.54
N GLN A 152 14.66 18.60 -15.92
CA GLN A 152 15.37 17.32 -15.77
C GLN A 152 16.76 17.33 -16.42
N ARG A 153 16.98 18.11 -17.49
CA ARG A 153 18.26 18.18 -18.21
C ARG A 153 19.32 19.01 -17.48
N LYS A 154 18.89 19.88 -16.57
CA LYS A 154 19.76 20.77 -15.78
C LYS A 154 19.96 20.28 -14.35
N ARG A 155 19.17 19.29 -13.92
CA ARG A 155 19.27 18.67 -12.62
C ARG A 155 20.57 17.87 -12.53
N ALA A 156 21.28 17.99 -11.42
CA ALA A 156 22.57 17.32 -11.26
C ALA A 156 22.46 15.81 -11.40
N THR A 157 23.41 15.25 -12.15
CA THR A 157 23.57 13.82 -12.38
C THR A 157 24.31 13.15 -11.22
N VAL A 158 24.29 11.81 -11.20
CA VAL A 158 24.99 11.04 -10.16
C VAL A 158 26.49 11.33 -10.14
N ASP A 159 27.12 11.41 -11.31
CA ASP A 159 28.57 11.66 -11.42
C ASP A 159 28.94 13.08 -10.92
N GLU A 160 28.12 14.10 -11.25
CA GLU A 160 28.30 15.46 -10.71
C GLU A 160 28.13 15.51 -9.19
N CYS A 161 27.17 14.75 -8.65
CA CYS A 161 26.92 14.68 -7.21
C CYS A 161 28.05 13.98 -6.45
N LEU A 162 28.62 12.89 -7.01
CA LEU A 162 29.78 12.20 -6.44
C LEU A 162 31.03 13.11 -6.44
N GLY A 163 31.17 13.97 -7.45
CA GLY A 163 32.23 14.97 -7.52
C GLY A 163 32.01 16.22 -6.67
N HIS A 164 30.84 16.36 -6.04
CA HIS A 164 30.48 17.58 -5.32
C HIS A 164 31.31 17.76 -4.03
N PRO A 165 31.78 18.98 -3.70
CA PRO A 165 32.63 19.22 -2.52
C PRO A 165 32.04 18.74 -1.19
N TRP A 166 30.70 18.79 -1.06
CA TRP A 166 30.01 18.29 0.14
C TRP A 166 30.18 16.76 0.33
N ILE A 167 30.13 16.00 -0.77
CA ILE A 167 30.25 14.53 -0.76
C ILE A 167 31.71 14.13 -0.72
N ARG A 168 32.51 14.55 -1.70
CA ARG A 168 33.95 14.26 -1.81
C ARG A 168 34.72 14.70 -0.57
N GLY A 169 34.32 15.81 0.04
CA GLY A 169 35.06 16.47 1.10
C GLY A 169 36.14 17.41 0.59
N PRO A 170 36.81 18.12 1.52
CA PRO A 170 37.89 19.04 1.18
C PRO A 170 39.06 18.32 0.52
N ASP A 171 39.72 19.00 -0.42
CA ASP A 171 41.07 18.60 -0.83
C ASP A 171 42.01 18.74 0.39
N GLU A 172 43.01 17.86 0.53
CA GLU A 172 43.86 17.60 1.71
C GLU A 172 44.38 18.84 2.48
N LEU A 173 44.36 20.02 1.86
CA LEU A 173 44.87 21.29 2.37
C LEU A 173 43.79 22.25 2.92
N THR A 174 42.51 21.90 2.92
CA THR A 174 41.42 22.80 3.37
C THR A 174 40.70 22.28 4.62
N ASN A 175 40.43 23.18 5.58
CA ASN A 175 39.67 22.85 6.79
C ASN A 175 38.27 22.33 6.43
N ASP A 176 37.91 21.15 6.94
CA ASP A 176 36.60 20.54 6.67
C ASP A 176 35.48 21.29 7.40
N VAL A 177 34.82 22.21 6.69
CA VAL A 177 33.68 23.00 7.21
C VAL A 177 32.55 22.10 7.73
N ARG A 178 32.47 20.83 7.26
CA ARG A 178 31.47 19.85 7.70
C ARG A 178 31.70 19.38 9.14
N GLN A 179 32.95 19.41 9.65
CA GLN A 179 33.27 18.95 11.01
C GLN A 179 32.74 19.89 12.09
N TYR A 180 32.62 21.19 11.80
CA TYR A 180 32.11 22.18 12.74
C TYR A 180 30.59 22.29 12.74
N SER A 181 29.95 21.75 11.70
CA SER A 181 28.50 21.82 11.50
C SER A 181 27.84 20.65 12.22
N MET A 182 27.54 20.84 13.51
CA MET A 182 26.75 19.89 14.28
C MET A 182 25.26 20.13 14.04
N ILE A 183 24.58 19.10 13.54
CA ILE A 183 23.12 19.11 13.42
C ILE A 183 22.56 18.87 14.82
N SER A 184 22.23 19.96 15.52
CA SER A 184 21.59 19.88 16.85
C SER A 184 20.18 19.32 16.71
N MET A 185 20.01 18.02 17.00
CA MET A 185 18.72 17.32 16.90
C MET A 185 17.72 17.75 17.99
N ALA A 186 18.19 18.56 18.95
CA ALA A 186 17.41 19.08 20.07
C ALA A 186 16.34 20.10 19.66
N GLN A 187 16.31 20.56 18.40
CA GLN A 187 15.26 21.46 17.94
C GLN A 187 13.89 20.74 17.75
N ILE A 188 13.19 20.66 18.88
CA ILE A 188 11.83 20.23 19.29
C ILE A 188 10.72 20.01 18.23
N ARG A 189 10.78 20.50 16.98
CA ARG A 189 9.82 20.09 15.92
C ARG A 189 10.29 18.87 15.12
N SER A 190 11.60 18.70 14.99
CA SER A 190 12.21 17.57 14.28
C SER A 190 11.83 16.23 14.92
N PHE A 191 11.68 16.15 16.26
CA PHE A 191 11.28 14.90 16.94
C PHE A 191 9.88 14.41 16.54
N LYS A 192 8.87 15.29 16.49
CA LYS A 192 7.51 14.88 16.08
C LYS A 192 7.48 14.43 14.62
N ILE A 193 8.24 15.12 13.76
CA ILE A 193 8.37 14.74 12.35
C ILE A 193 9.11 13.39 12.25
N ARG A 194 10.20 13.18 13.02
CA ARG A 194 10.89 11.87 13.14
C ARG A 194 9.97 10.75 13.60
N LEU A 195 9.09 11.01 14.57
CA LEU A 195 8.13 10.00 15.03
C LEU A 195 7.12 9.64 13.93
N ARG A 196 6.67 10.62 13.14
CA ARG A 196 5.84 10.37 11.95
C ARG A 196 6.61 9.57 10.90
N TRP A 197 7.87 9.92 10.65
CA TRP A 197 8.74 9.20 9.71
C TRP A 197 9.00 7.76 10.11
N ARG A 198 9.33 7.52 11.37
CA ARG A 198 9.53 6.17 11.90
C ARG A 198 8.30 5.31 11.65
N ARG A 199 7.10 5.86 11.88
CA ARG A 199 5.84 5.17 11.55
C ARG A 199 5.72 4.86 10.06
N VAL A 200 6.03 5.80 9.17
CA VAL A 200 5.99 5.58 7.72
C VAL A 200 6.95 4.47 7.29
N VAL A 201 8.19 4.46 7.81
CA VAL A 201 9.18 3.42 7.52
C VAL A 201 8.72 2.06 8.05
N ASP A 202 8.22 2.01 9.29
CA ASP A 202 7.70 0.78 9.90
C ASP A 202 6.52 0.22 9.08
N ILE A 203 5.64 1.09 8.57
CA ILE A 203 4.54 0.72 7.67
C ILE A 203 5.08 0.12 6.37
N ILE A 204 6.04 0.76 5.70
CA ILE A 204 6.62 0.24 4.45
C ILE A 204 7.28 -1.12 4.68
N ILE A 205 8.04 -1.28 5.76
CA ILE A 205 8.66 -2.56 6.12
C ILE A 205 7.60 -3.64 6.36
N ALA A 206 6.52 -3.32 7.08
CA ALA A 206 5.41 -4.24 7.29
C ALA A 206 4.73 -4.62 5.97
N CYS A 207 4.37 -3.64 5.13
CA CYS A 207 3.78 -3.84 3.81
C CYS A 207 4.63 -4.76 2.94
N ASN A 208 5.95 -4.52 2.89
CA ASN A 208 6.87 -5.33 2.11
C ASN A 208 6.98 -6.76 2.58
N LYS A 209 6.95 -6.99 3.90
CA LYS A 209 6.94 -8.35 4.47
C LYS A 209 5.65 -9.09 4.10
N MET A 210 4.49 -8.45 4.25
CA MET A 210 3.19 -9.07 3.94
C MET A 210 3.00 -9.34 2.45
N THR A 211 3.65 -8.57 1.57
CA THR A 211 3.52 -8.71 0.11
C THR A 211 4.67 -9.47 -0.54
N ALA A 212 5.60 -10.03 0.24
CA ALA A 212 6.80 -10.67 -0.31
C ALA A 212 6.47 -11.82 -1.27
N ASP A 213 5.57 -12.71 -0.86
CA ASP A 213 5.19 -13.89 -1.64
C ASP A 213 4.34 -13.51 -2.85
N ALA A 214 3.36 -12.62 -2.67
CA ALA A 214 2.56 -12.05 -3.76
C ALA A 214 3.43 -11.39 -4.83
N ARG A 215 4.42 -10.57 -4.43
CA ARG A 215 5.37 -9.94 -5.36
C ARG A 215 6.23 -10.96 -6.09
N SER A 216 6.72 -11.98 -5.39
CA SER A 216 7.50 -13.08 -5.98
C SER A 216 6.69 -13.84 -7.03
N ALA A 217 5.42 -14.13 -6.75
CA ALA A 217 4.51 -14.79 -7.67
C ALA A 217 4.22 -13.94 -8.93
N VAL A 218 3.91 -12.64 -8.74
CA VAL A 218 3.69 -11.70 -9.85
C VAL A 218 4.93 -11.59 -10.73
N ARG A 219 6.12 -11.50 -10.13
CA ARG A 219 7.39 -11.45 -10.87
C ARG A 219 7.62 -12.70 -11.71
N LYS A 220 7.52 -13.89 -11.11
CA LYS A 220 7.70 -15.17 -11.83
C LYS A 220 6.72 -15.32 -12.99
N ALA A 221 5.49 -14.83 -12.82
CA ALA A 221 4.50 -14.85 -13.87
C ALA A 221 4.84 -13.89 -15.01
N LEU A 222 5.26 -12.66 -14.69
CA LEU A 222 5.68 -11.67 -15.69
C LEU A 222 6.88 -12.17 -16.49
N GLU A 223 7.88 -12.78 -15.83
CA GLU A 223 9.04 -13.41 -16.48
C GLU A 223 8.62 -14.58 -17.38
N ALA A 224 7.57 -15.32 -17.02
CA ALA A 224 7.00 -16.38 -17.84
C ALA A 224 5.98 -15.90 -18.90
N GLY A 225 5.78 -14.58 -19.06
CA GLY A 225 4.78 -14.01 -19.97
C GLY A 225 3.33 -14.34 -19.59
N ARG A 226 3.09 -14.75 -18.35
CA ARG A 226 1.76 -15.12 -17.83
C ARG A 226 1.19 -13.97 -17.00
N SER A 227 -0.12 -13.76 -17.11
CA SER A 227 -0.85 -12.87 -16.21
C SER A 227 -1.23 -13.63 -14.94
N VAL A 228 -0.85 -13.11 -13.77
CA VAL A 228 -1.34 -13.62 -12.47
C VAL A 228 -2.45 -12.70 -11.98
N SER A 229 -3.56 -13.31 -11.57
CA SER A 229 -4.61 -12.63 -10.80
C SER A 229 -4.12 -12.45 -9.37
N SER A 230 -3.34 -11.41 -9.11
CA SER A 230 -2.92 -11.01 -7.77
C SER A 230 -3.67 -9.74 -7.34
N ARG A 231 -4.01 -9.65 -6.06
CA ARG A 231 -4.51 -8.41 -5.44
C ARG A 231 -3.41 -7.38 -5.16
N PHE A 232 -2.14 -7.74 -5.38
CA PHE A 232 -1.02 -6.83 -5.22
C PHE A 232 -1.00 -5.79 -6.33
N ASP A 233 -1.16 -4.52 -5.94
CA ASP A 233 -1.01 -3.36 -6.79
C ASP A 233 0.12 -2.48 -6.23
N PRO A 234 1.19 -2.26 -7.01
CA PRO A 234 2.25 -1.32 -6.63
C PRO A 234 1.74 0.10 -6.35
N GLU A 235 0.63 0.52 -6.96
CA GLU A 235 0.08 1.89 -6.81
C GLU A 235 -0.58 2.11 -5.44
N GLU A 236 -1.10 1.06 -4.81
CA GLU A 236 -1.78 1.13 -3.51
C GLU A 236 -1.13 0.21 -2.47
N LEU A 237 0.19 0.32 -2.28
CA LEU A 237 1.00 -0.58 -1.42
C LEU A 237 0.36 -0.91 -0.05
N ILE A 238 -0.18 0.08 0.66
CA ILE A 238 -0.79 -0.14 1.98
C ILE A 238 -2.09 -0.95 1.86
N VAL A 239 -2.95 -0.59 0.90
CA VAL A 239 -4.23 -1.29 0.68
C VAL A 239 -3.93 -2.71 0.21
N SER A 240 -3.07 -2.89 -0.80
CA SER A 240 -2.66 -4.20 -1.27
C SER A 240 -2.03 -5.07 -0.18
N ALA A 241 -1.16 -4.52 0.66
CA ALA A 241 -0.59 -5.27 1.77
C ALA A 241 -1.64 -5.67 2.81
N MET A 242 -2.59 -4.79 3.11
CA MET A 242 -3.72 -5.10 3.98
C MET A 242 -4.60 -6.22 3.38
N LEU A 243 -4.93 -6.16 2.09
CA LEU A 243 -5.74 -7.18 1.42
C LEU A 243 -5.02 -8.53 1.34
N VAL A 244 -3.73 -8.55 1.00
CA VAL A 244 -2.92 -9.77 0.99
C VAL A 244 -2.84 -10.37 2.40
N ALA A 245 -2.62 -9.56 3.43
CA ALA A 245 -2.65 -10.03 4.81
C ALA A 245 -4.01 -10.61 5.21
N CYS A 246 -5.11 -10.04 4.72
CA CYS A 246 -6.46 -10.54 4.97
C CYS A 246 -6.74 -11.85 4.24
N GLU A 247 -6.21 -12.04 3.04
CA GLU A 247 -6.32 -13.29 2.27
C GLU A 247 -5.51 -14.42 2.91
N GLU A 248 -4.27 -14.12 3.32
CA GLU A 248 -3.32 -15.08 3.89
C GLU A 248 -3.57 -15.38 5.39
N GLY A 249 -4.45 -14.63 6.05
CA GLY A 249 -4.70 -14.80 7.48
C GLY A 249 -3.59 -14.23 8.38
N ASN A 250 -2.80 -13.27 7.86
CA ASN A 250 -1.69 -12.66 8.58
C ASN A 250 -2.17 -11.58 9.56
N LEU A 251 -2.82 -12.03 10.63
CA LEU A 251 -3.35 -11.15 11.68
C LEU A 251 -2.26 -10.31 12.34
N ALA A 252 -1.06 -10.87 12.54
CA ALA A 252 0.05 -10.16 13.15
C ALA A 252 0.53 -8.98 12.29
N GLY A 253 0.61 -9.18 10.97
CA GLY A 253 0.94 -8.11 10.02
C GLY A 253 -0.15 -7.03 9.97
N LEU A 254 -1.42 -7.45 9.99
CA LEU A 254 -2.55 -6.54 10.03
C LEU A 254 -2.58 -5.69 11.31
N ASP A 255 -2.31 -6.31 12.47
CA ASP A 255 -2.26 -5.60 13.75
C ASP A 255 -1.10 -4.59 13.81
N GLN A 256 0.07 -4.95 13.27
CA GLN A 256 1.17 -4.01 13.11
C GLN A 256 0.76 -2.78 12.29
N LEU A 257 0.07 -2.96 11.17
CA LEU A 257 -0.43 -1.84 10.37
C LEU A 257 -1.48 -1.00 11.11
N ALA A 258 -2.42 -1.64 11.79
CA ALA A 258 -3.50 -0.95 12.52
C ALA A 258 -2.99 -0.16 13.74
N VAL A 259 -1.93 -0.62 14.42
CA VAL A 259 -1.29 0.11 15.52
C VAL A 259 -0.48 1.30 15.01
N LEU A 260 0.23 1.12 13.88
CA LEU A 260 1.08 2.16 13.32
C LEU A 260 0.28 3.29 12.66
N HIS A 261 -0.93 3.01 12.18
CA HIS A 261 -1.74 3.94 11.40
C HIS A 261 -3.24 3.82 11.73
N ARG A 262 -3.94 4.97 11.80
CA ARG A 262 -5.41 5.01 11.70
C ARG A 262 -5.84 4.65 10.28
N ILE A 263 -5.72 3.40 9.88
CA ILE A 263 -6.13 2.92 8.57
C ILE A 263 -7.65 2.88 8.56
N ASN A 264 -8.24 3.49 7.54
CA ASN A 264 -9.67 3.31 7.30
C ASN A 264 -9.86 1.89 6.73
N LEU A 265 -10.46 1.00 7.53
CA LEU A 265 -10.69 -0.40 7.15
C LEU A 265 -11.78 -0.57 6.09
N ASN A 266 -12.58 0.49 5.87
CA ASN A 266 -13.68 0.51 4.91
C ASN A 266 -13.26 1.10 3.55
N ILE A 267 -11.95 1.18 3.28
CA ILE A 267 -11.47 1.55 1.95
C ILE A 267 -11.83 0.43 0.98
N ALA A 268 -12.70 0.76 0.02
CA ALA A 268 -13.02 -0.11 -1.10
C ALA A 268 -11.83 -0.14 -2.06
N ASN A 269 -11.39 -1.35 -2.39
CA ASN A 269 -10.30 -1.61 -3.31
C ASN A 269 -10.60 -1.00 -4.69
N ARG A 270 -9.70 -0.13 -5.18
CA ARG A 270 -9.80 0.49 -6.51
C ARG A 270 -8.86 -0.14 -7.56
N VAL A 271 -8.09 -1.14 -7.15
CA VAL A 271 -7.11 -1.89 -7.97
C VAL A 271 -7.74 -2.40 -9.27
N ARG A 272 -6.92 -2.67 -10.29
CA ARG A 272 -7.24 -3.05 -11.68
C ARG A 272 -8.62 -3.67 -12.00
N PHE A 273 -9.14 -4.57 -11.17
CA PHE A 273 -10.43 -5.22 -11.39
C PHE A 273 -11.65 -4.43 -10.90
N LYS A 274 -11.44 -3.31 -10.19
CA LYS A 274 -12.45 -2.38 -9.67
C LYS A 274 -13.62 -3.09 -9.02
N MET A 275 -13.36 -4.14 -8.24
CA MET A 275 -14.42 -4.92 -7.61
C MET A 275 -15.01 -4.19 -6.39
N GLY A 276 -14.38 -3.14 -5.88
CA GLY A 276 -14.88 -2.40 -4.70
C GLY A 276 -14.90 -3.23 -3.42
N GLU A 277 -14.18 -4.36 -3.40
CA GLU A 277 -14.06 -5.23 -2.23
C GLU A 277 -13.31 -4.50 -1.10
N THR A 278 -13.73 -4.68 0.15
CA THR A 278 -12.99 -4.15 1.33
C THR A 278 -12.18 -5.26 1.98
N ALA A 279 -11.33 -4.92 2.96
CA ALA A 279 -10.53 -5.90 3.71
C ALA A 279 -11.38 -7.05 4.28
N ILE A 280 -12.57 -6.73 4.78
CA ILE A 280 -13.46 -7.73 5.39
C ILE A 280 -14.14 -8.63 4.35
N HIS A 281 -14.34 -8.17 3.10
CA HIS A 281 -14.78 -9.04 2.00
C HIS A 281 -13.72 -10.10 1.71
N VAL A 282 -12.46 -9.68 1.58
CA VAL A 282 -11.35 -10.58 1.27
C VAL A 282 -11.15 -11.60 2.39
N ALA A 283 -11.12 -11.16 3.65
CA ALA A 283 -11.02 -12.07 4.80
C ALA A 283 -12.19 -13.06 4.87
N ALA A 284 -13.42 -12.59 4.61
CA ALA A 284 -14.62 -13.43 4.62
C ALA A 284 -14.59 -14.47 3.50
N GLY A 285 -14.20 -14.09 2.27
CA GLY A 285 -14.08 -15.02 1.14
C GLY A 285 -12.93 -16.01 1.29
N ALA A 286 -11.84 -15.62 1.96
CA ALA A 286 -10.69 -16.48 2.23
C ALA A 286 -10.89 -17.42 3.43
N GLY A 287 -11.96 -17.26 4.21
CA GLY A 287 -12.23 -18.13 5.37
C GLY A 287 -11.44 -17.77 6.62
N GLN A 288 -10.89 -16.56 6.68
CA GLN A 288 -10.03 -16.12 7.78
C GLN A 288 -10.86 -15.56 8.93
N PHE A 289 -11.45 -16.45 9.74
CA PHE A 289 -12.36 -16.09 10.83
C PHE A 289 -11.74 -15.07 11.81
N ASP A 290 -10.52 -15.32 12.28
CA ASP A 290 -9.84 -14.44 13.24
C ASP A 290 -9.62 -13.03 12.67
N VAL A 291 -9.35 -12.93 11.36
CA VAL A 291 -9.19 -11.65 10.67
C VAL A 291 -10.55 -10.95 10.52
N VAL A 292 -11.61 -11.66 10.15
CA VAL A 292 -12.97 -11.09 10.09
C VAL A 292 -13.39 -10.53 11.45
N HIS A 293 -13.18 -11.31 12.51
CA HIS A 293 -13.49 -10.89 13.87
C HIS A 293 -12.68 -9.66 14.27
N TYR A 294 -11.37 -9.67 14.03
CA TYR A 294 -10.49 -8.53 14.31
C TYR A 294 -10.92 -7.26 13.55
N LEU A 295 -11.18 -7.37 12.24
CA LEU A 295 -11.61 -6.24 11.41
C LEU A 295 -12.94 -5.67 11.91
N HIS A 296 -13.91 -6.53 12.25
CA HIS A 296 -15.19 -6.09 12.81
C HIS A 296 -14.99 -5.33 14.13
N MET A 297 -14.19 -5.85 15.05
CA MET A 297 -13.87 -5.19 16.33
C MET A 297 -13.13 -3.85 16.16
N LYS A 298 -12.45 -3.66 15.03
CA LYS A 298 -11.82 -2.38 14.67
C LYS A 298 -12.74 -1.42 13.90
N GLY A 299 -14.00 -1.78 13.69
CA GLY A 299 -15.01 -0.93 13.05
C GLY A 299 -15.15 -1.13 11.54
N ALA A 300 -14.70 -2.26 10.98
CA ALA A 300 -15.01 -2.62 9.61
C ALA A 300 -16.51 -2.88 9.45
N ALA A 301 -17.10 -2.32 8.41
CA ALA A 301 -18.53 -2.40 8.12
C ALA A 301 -18.89 -3.76 7.49
N LEU A 302 -19.80 -4.49 8.14
CA LEU A 302 -20.32 -5.78 7.67
C LEU A 302 -21.38 -5.67 6.57
N ASP A 303 -21.91 -4.46 6.36
CA ASP A 303 -22.90 -4.11 5.34
C ASP A 303 -22.28 -3.41 4.12
N ALA A 304 -20.96 -3.20 4.11
CA ALA A 304 -20.25 -2.68 2.96
C ALA A 304 -20.51 -3.58 1.75
N ALA A 305 -20.84 -3.00 0.60
CA ALA A 305 -21.15 -3.73 -0.61
C ALA A 305 -20.07 -3.52 -1.69
N ASP A 306 -19.67 -4.60 -2.35
CA ASP A 306 -18.77 -4.57 -3.50
C ASP A 306 -19.49 -4.05 -4.76
N VAL A 307 -18.81 -4.03 -5.91
CA VAL A 307 -19.40 -3.54 -7.18
C VAL A 307 -20.54 -4.41 -7.69
N ARG A 308 -20.67 -5.67 -7.27
CA ARG A 308 -21.85 -6.52 -7.56
C ARG A 308 -22.96 -6.33 -6.53
N GLY A 309 -22.74 -5.53 -5.49
CA GLY A 309 -23.66 -5.44 -4.36
C GLY A 309 -23.50 -6.59 -3.36
N ASP A 310 -22.46 -7.41 -3.50
CA ASP A 310 -22.19 -8.49 -2.56
C ASP A 310 -21.56 -7.90 -1.29
N THR A 311 -22.09 -8.25 -0.11
CA THR A 311 -21.50 -7.92 1.19
C THR A 311 -20.50 -9.00 1.64
N PRO A 312 -19.74 -8.83 2.75
CA PRO A 312 -18.89 -9.90 3.29
C PRO A 312 -19.64 -11.20 3.57
N LEU A 313 -20.94 -11.12 3.90
CA LEU A 313 -21.81 -12.28 4.07
C LEU A 313 -21.92 -13.09 2.77
N PHE A 314 -22.15 -12.43 1.63
CA PHE A 314 -22.19 -13.08 0.31
C PHE A 314 -20.86 -13.76 -0.02
N TRP A 315 -19.73 -13.13 0.32
CA TRP A 315 -18.39 -13.67 0.08
C TRP A 315 -18.11 -14.93 0.91
N ALA A 316 -18.42 -14.90 2.21
CA ALA A 316 -18.31 -16.06 3.09
C ALA A 316 -19.23 -17.20 2.63
N THR A 317 -20.49 -16.89 2.32
CA THR A 317 -21.47 -17.86 1.87
C THR A 317 -21.08 -18.51 0.56
N ARG A 318 -20.65 -17.74 -0.46
CA ARG A 318 -20.22 -18.27 -1.77
C ARG A 318 -19.12 -19.34 -1.64
N ASN A 319 -18.20 -19.13 -0.70
CA ASN A 319 -17.05 -20.01 -0.47
C ASN A 319 -17.29 -21.06 0.62
N GLY A 320 -18.48 -21.12 1.22
CA GLY A 320 -18.84 -22.16 2.19
C GLY A 320 -18.30 -21.96 3.61
N HIS A 321 -17.87 -20.77 3.97
CA HIS A 321 -17.28 -20.49 5.30
C HIS A 321 -18.37 -20.32 6.36
N ALA A 322 -19.03 -21.43 6.71
CA ALA A 322 -20.22 -21.44 7.58
C ALA A 322 -19.99 -20.82 8.97
N ASN A 323 -18.77 -20.93 9.53
CA ASN A 323 -18.38 -20.28 10.77
C ASN A 323 -18.45 -18.73 10.67
N ILE A 324 -17.99 -18.17 9.55
CA ILE A 324 -18.05 -16.73 9.28
C ILE A 324 -19.49 -16.31 8.98
N VAL A 325 -20.24 -17.10 8.22
CA VAL A 325 -21.68 -16.86 7.98
C VAL A 325 -22.43 -16.80 9.32
N GLY A 326 -22.15 -17.74 10.24
CA GLY A 326 -22.78 -17.77 11.56
C GLY A 326 -22.42 -16.58 12.44
N TYR A 327 -21.17 -16.11 12.37
CA TYR A 327 -20.74 -14.90 13.05
C TYR A 327 -21.44 -13.66 12.48
N ILE A 328 -21.38 -13.45 11.17
CA ILE A 328 -21.95 -12.25 10.54
C ILE A 328 -23.48 -12.19 10.73
N THR A 329 -24.18 -13.32 10.65
CA THR A 329 -25.65 -13.39 10.84
C THR A 329 -26.11 -13.28 12.30
N ASN A 330 -25.18 -13.31 13.26
CA ASN A 330 -25.47 -13.01 14.67
C ASN A 330 -25.46 -11.51 14.98
N GLU A 331 -24.90 -10.68 14.10
CA GLU A 331 -24.74 -9.24 14.33
C GLU A 331 -26.04 -8.49 14.00
N GLU A 332 -26.50 -7.63 14.92
CA GLU A 332 -27.80 -6.96 14.83
C GLU A 332 -27.94 -6.04 13.60
N ASN A 333 -26.83 -5.49 13.11
CA ASN A 333 -26.81 -4.53 12.00
C ASN A 333 -26.78 -5.19 10.62
N VAL A 334 -26.81 -6.53 10.53
CA VAL A 334 -26.72 -7.25 9.26
C VAL A 334 -28.10 -7.61 8.74
N ASN A 335 -28.45 -7.08 7.57
CA ASN A 335 -29.64 -7.51 6.85
C ASN A 335 -29.37 -8.79 6.05
N ILE A 336 -29.75 -9.95 6.60
CA ILE A 336 -29.63 -11.26 5.94
C ILE A 336 -30.50 -11.40 4.67
N ASN A 337 -31.49 -10.51 4.49
CA ASN A 337 -32.39 -10.48 3.33
C ASN A 337 -31.95 -9.44 2.29
N ALA A 338 -30.75 -8.87 2.43
CA ALA A 338 -30.18 -8.00 1.40
C ALA A 338 -30.02 -8.79 0.08
N VAL A 339 -30.18 -8.07 -1.02
CA VAL A 339 -30.01 -8.60 -2.38
C VAL A 339 -28.90 -7.86 -3.09
N ASN A 340 -28.12 -8.59 -3.88
CA ASN A 340 -27.09 -8.00 -4.72
C ASN A 340 -27.69 -7.35 -5.99
N LYS A 341 -26.85 -6.87 -6.91
CA LYS A 341 -27.31 -6.21 -8.14
C LYS A 341 -28.16 -7.10 -9.05
N ASN A 342 -27.94 -8.42 -9.00
CA ASN A 342 -28.71 -9.40 -9.76
C ASN A 342 -29.99 -9.84 -9.01
N LYS A 343 -30.40 -9.08 -7.97
CA LYS A 343 -31.48 -9.39 -7.03
C LYS A 343 -31.31 -10.73 -6.29
N GLU A 344 -30.12 -11.31 -6.30
CA GLU A 344 -29.86 -12.55 -5.59
C GLU A 344 -29.75 -12.27 -4.10
N SER A 345 -30.51 -13.00 -3.29
CA SER A 345 -30.28 -13.05 -1.85
C SER A 345 -29.09 -13.95 -1.51
N VAL A 346 -28.57 -13.82 -0.28
CA VAL A 346 -27.52 -14.71 0.23
C VAL A 346 -27.92 -16.20 0.14
N LEU A 347 -29.21 -16.53 0.28
CA LEU A 347 -29.69 -17.91 0.15
C LEU A 347 -29.58 -18.41 -1.31
N HIS A 348 -29.85 -17.57 -2.31
CA HIS A 348 -29.62 -17.93 -3.72
C HIS A 348 -28.15 -18.28 -3.95
N VAL A 349 -27.24 -17.47 -3.40
CA VAL A 349 -25.80 -17.70 -3.51
C VAL A 349 -25.39 -18.99 -2.79
N ALA A 350 -25.87 -19.23 -1.57
CA ALA A 350 -25.62 -20.49 -0.86
C ALA A 350 -26.05 -21.71 -1.71
N THR A 351 -27.23 -21.65 -2.30
CA THR A 351 -27.76 -22.74 -3.13
C THR A 351 -27.00 -22.91 -4.44
N ARG A 352 -26.72 -21.82 -5.18
CA ARG A 352 -26.02 -21.87 -6.48
C ARG A 352 -24.62 -22.46 -6.38
N TYR A 353 -23.94 -22.20 -5.27
CA TYR A 353 -22.60 -22.75 -5.01
C TYR A 353 -22.64 -24.04 -4.17
N ALA A 354 -23.81 -24.67 -4.01
CA ALA A 354 -24.01 -25.93 -3.29
C ALA A 354 -23.51 -25.93 -1.82
N GLN A 355 -23.60 -24.79 -1.13
CA GLN A 355 -23.07 -24.57 0.21
C GLN A 355 -24.11 -24.95 1.28
N LEU A 356 -24.27 -26.25 1.51
CA LEU A 356 -25.33 -26.84 2.34
C LEU A 356 -25.35 -26.29 3.77
N GLU A 357 -24.21 -26.27 4.45
CA GLU A 357 -24.08 -25.82 5.84
C GLU A 357 -24.41 -24.33 5.98
N SER A 358 -23.96 -23.53 5.01
CA SER A 358 -24.29 -22.09 4.98
C SER A 358 -25.78 -21.87 4.73
N ALA A 359 -26.39 -22.62 3.80
CA ALA A 359 -27.82 -22.55 3.53
C ALA A 359 -28.67 -22.95 4.75
N LEU A 360 -28.32 -24.05 5.41
CA LEU A 360 -28.99 -24.50 6.63
C LEU A 360 -28.93 -23.42 7.72
N LEU A 361 -27.75 -22.87 7.97
CA LEU A 361 -27.56 -21.84 8.98
C LEU A 361 -28.39 -20.57 8.67
N LEU A 362 -28.40 -20.13 7.41
CA LEU A 362 -29.21 -18.99 6.98
C LEU A 362 -30.71 -19.24 7.19
N LEU A 363 -31.21 -20.44 6.90
CA LEU A 363 -32.61 -20.84 7.13
C LEU A 363 -32.95 -20.88 8.61
N GLU A 364 -32.05 -21.40 9.45
CA GLU A 364 -32.19 -21.37 10.91
C GLU A 364 -32.22 -19.93 11.46
N ARG A 365 -31.59 -18.97 10.78
CA ARG A 365 -31.67 -17.54 11.11
C ARG A 365 -32.91 -16.83 10.54
N GLY A 366 -33.81 -17.56 9.89
CA GLY A 366 -35.04 -16.99 9.34
C GLY A 366 -34.83 -16.15 8.09
N VAL A 367 -33.82 -16.48 7.25
CA VAL A 367 -33.69 -15.86 5.94
C VAL A 367 -34.96 -16.09 5.12
N ASN A 368 -35.39 -15.07 4.37
CA ASN A 368 -36.58 -15.15 3.54
C ASN A 368 -36.31 -16.02 2.30
N SER A 369 -36.81 -17.26 2.33
CA SER A 369 -36.74 -18.21 1.22
C SER A 369 -37.68 -17.89 0.05
N SER A 370 -38.53 -16.86 0.18
CA SER A 370 -39.44 -16.39 -0.87
C SER A 370 -38.86 -15.34 -1.79
N LEU A 371 -37.66 -14.82 -1.51
CA LEU A 371 -37.02 -13.84 -2.39
C LEU A 371 -36.78 -14.47 -3.76
N GLN A 372 -36.95 -13.66 -4.80
CA GLN A 372 -36.75 -14.05 -6.19
C GLN A 372 -35.65 -13.19 -6.81
N ASP A 373 -34.76 -13.80 -7.58
CA ASP A 373 -33.70 -13.10 -8.30
C ASP A 373 -34.22 -12.41 -9.59
N GLU A 374 -33.32 -11.91 -10.44
CA GLU A 374 -33.68 -11.25 -11.69
C GLU A 374 -34.47 -12.14 -12.68
N HIS A 375 -34.30 -13.46 -12.62
CA HIS A 375 -35.04 -14.43 -13.44
C HIS A 375 -36.32 -14.92 -12.74
N SER A 376 -36.71 -14.25 -11.65
CA SER A 376 -37.79 -14.67 -10.77
C SER A 376 -37.56 -16.05 -10.14
N GLU A 377 -36.32 -16.54 -10.07
CA GLU A 377 -36.00 -17.82 -9.46
C GLU A 377 -35.87 -17.64 -7.95
N THR A 378 -36.36 -18.62 -7.19
CA THR A 378 -36.09 -18.74 -5.76
C THR A 378 -34.92 -19.70 -5.53
N ALA A 379 -34.38 -19.75 -4.32
CA ALA A 379 -33.42 -20.79 -3.94
C ALA A 379 -33.94 -22.22 -4.23
N LEU A 380 -35.25 -22.46 -4.11
CA LEU A 380 -35.84 -23.77 -4.45
C LEU A 380 -35.77 -24.06 -5.96
N HIS A 381 -35.99 -23.06 -6.81
CA HIS A 381 -35.85 -23.21 -8.27
C HIS A 381 -34.40 -23.60 -8.63
N ILE A 382 -33.42 -22.87 -8.09
CA ILE A 382 -31.99 -23.13 -8.32
C ILE A 382 -31.61 -24.55 -7.85
N ALA A 383 -32.00 -24.93 -6.63
CA ALA A 383 -31.71 -26.27 -6.10
C ALA A 383 -32.34 -27.39 -6.96
N SER A 384 -33.54 -27.14 -7.48
CA SER A 384 -34.26 -28.08 -8.35
C SER A 384 -33.58 -28.22 -9.70
N TRP A 385 -33.19 -27.11 -10.33
CA TRP A 385 -32.52 -27.09 -11.63
C TRP A 385 -31.18 -27.82 -11.60
N HIS A 386 -30.38 -27.61 -10.54
CA HIS A 386 -29.11 -28.29 -10.36
C HIS A 386 -29.23 -29.73 -9.82
N GLY A 387 -30.40 -30.16 -9.35
CA GLY A 387 -30.62 -31.49 -8.77
C GLY A 387 -29.96 -31.68 -7.40
N TYR A 388 -29.83 -30.62 -6.60
CA TYR A 388 -29.19 -30.68 -5.28
C TYR A 388 -30.12 -31.27 -4.22
N ALA A 389 -30.19 -32.61 -4.17
CA ALA A 389 -31.11 -33.35 -3.29
C ALA A 389 -31.04 -32.93 -1.81
N ALA A 390 -29.84 -32.81 -1.24
CA ALA A 390 -29.67 -32.40 0.16
C ALA A 390 -30.15 -30.96 0.42
N LEU A 391 -29.89 -30.04 -0.51
CA LEU A 391 -30.38 -28.67 -0.42
C LEU A 391 -31.91 -28.60 -0.58
N LEU A 392 -32.49 -29.43 -1.45
CA LEU A 392 -33.95 -29.55 -1.58
C LEU A 392 -34.58 -30.06 -0.29
N GLU A 393 -34.01 -31.09 0.33
CA GLU A 393 -34.50 -31.61 1.61
C GLU A 393 -34.48 -30.53 2.70
N VAL A 394 -33.35 -29.82 2.82
CA VAL A 394 -33.21 -28.72 3.78
C VAL A 394 -34.19 -27.59 3.46
N LEU A 395 -34.27 -27.11 2.21
CA LEU A 395 -35.20 -26.05 1.83
C LEU A 395 -36.64 -26.44 2.13
N CYS A 396 -37.07 -27.65 1.74
CA CYS A 396 -38.41 -28.18 1.97
C CYS A 396 -38.76 -28.29 3.46
N ARG A 397 -37.79 -28.62 4.31
CA ARG A 397 -37.98 -28.66 5.78
C ARG A 397 -38.38 -27.30 6.35
N PHE A 398 -37.97 -26.20 5.72
CA PHE A 398 -38.32 -24.83 6.11
C PHE A 398 -39.52 -24.26 5.34
N ASN A 399 -40.35 -25.13 4.73
CA ASN A 399 -41.60 -24.77 4.03
C ASN A 399 -41.43 -23.63 3.00
N PRO A 400 -40.63 -23.86 1.94
CA PRO A 400 -40.35 -22.85 0.94
C PRO A 400 -41.61 -22.63 0.08
N PRO A 401 -41.78 -21.44 -0.51
CA PRO A 401 -42.96 -21.14 -1.31
C PRO A 401 -42.92 -21.84 -2.67
N VAL A 402 -43.38 -23.09 -2.72
CA VAL A 402 -43.40 -23.96 -3.92
C VAL A 402 -44.32 -23.47 -5.05
N HIS A 403 -45.16 -22.47 -4.79
CA HIS A 403 -46.14 -21.95 -5.75
C HIS A 403 -45.61 -20.77 -6.58
N LEU A 404 -44.47 -20.18 -6.18
CA LEU A 404 -43.83 -19.12 -6.94
C LEU A 404 -43.32 -19.70 -8.26
N LYS A 405 -43.47 -18.93 -9.34
CA LYS A 405 -43.01 -19.30 -10.68
C LYS A 405 -41.82 -18.42 -11.07
N ASN A 406 -40.85 -19.01 -11.76
CA ASN A 406 -39.79 -18.27 -12.43
C ASN A 406 -40.29 -17.67 -13.76
N GLN A 407 -39.49 -16.78 -14.34
CA GLN A 407 -39.72 -16.33 -15.71
C GLN A 407 -39.50 -17.52 -16.66
N ILE A 408 -40.47 -17.76 -17.52
CA ILE A 408 -40.36 -18.68 -18.64
C ILE A 408 -40.07 -17.79 -19.84
N ASP A 409 -38.87 -17.90 -20.42
CA ASP A 409 -38.50 -17.22 -21.66
C ASP A 409 -39.45 -17.56 -22.84
#